data_AF-A0A4P8Q9H4-F1
#
_entry.id   AF-A0A4P8Q9H4-F1
#
_cell.length_a   1.000
_cell.length_b   1.000
_cell.length_c   1.000
_cell.angle_alpha   90.00
_cell.angle_beta   90.00
_cell.angle_gamma   90.00
#
_symmetry.space_group_name_H-M   'P 1'
#
loop_
_entity.id
_entity.type
_entity.pdbx_description
1 polymer ?
#
loop_
_entity_poly.entity_id
_entity_poly.type
_entity_poly.pdbx_seq_one_letter_code
_entity_poly.pdbx_strand_id
1 'polypeptide(L)' 'MVEMLFAACALRDEARRYRELKRAINCPRTLALLDQMATDLEGKAEVIEANAARQGRAENSGR' A
#
# COMPACT_ATOMS: atom_id res chain seq x y z
N MET A 1 -10.13 11.38 6.60
CA MET A 1 -8.87 10.76 7.09
C MET A 1 -8.99 9.28 7.44
N VAL A 2 -9.99 8.82 8.22
CA VAL A 2 -10.11 7.41 8.63
C VAL A 2 -10.24 6.44 7.44
N GLU A 3 -11.05 6.79 6.44
CA GLU A 3 -11.22 5.99 5.21
C GLU A 3 -9.94 5.87 4.37
N MET A 4 -9.12 6.92 4.35
CA MET A 4 -7.83 6.91 3.64
C MET A 4 -6.83 5.99 4.32
N LEU A 5 -6.76 6.02 5.65
CA LEU A 5 -5.90 5.10 6.40
C LEU A 5 -6.36 3.64 6.24
N PHE A 6 -7.67 3.39 6.22
CA PHE A 6 -8.22 2.08 5.88
C PHE A 6 -7.79 1.62 4.48
N ALA A 7 -7.88 2.51 3.48
CA ALA A 7 -7.43 2.20 2.12
C ALA A 7 -5.94 1.84 2.07
N ALA A 8 -5.07 2.59 2.78
CA ALA A 8 -3.65 2.27 2.86
C ALA A 8 -3.39 0.91 3.51
N CYS A 9 -4.11 0.59 4.60
CA CYS A 9 -4.03 -0.73 5.24
C CYS A 9 -4.47 -1.86 4.28
N ALA A 10 -5.60 -1.70 3.60
CA ALA A 10 -6.10 -2.69 2.64
C ALA A 10 -5.10 -2.97 1.51
N LEU A 11 -4.43 -1.93 0.99
CA LEU A 11 -3.39 -2.07 -0.03
C LEU A 11 -2.16 -2.83 0.50
N ARG A 12 -1.73 -2.56 1.74
CA ARG A 12 -0.61 -3.28 2.38
C ARG A 12 -0.94 -4.76 2.64
N ASP A 13 -2.17 -5.05 3.03
CA ASP A 13 -2.62 -6.44 3.24
C ASP A 13 -2.65 -7.22 1.92
N GLU A 14 -3.10 -6.61 0.84
CA GLU A 14 -3.09 -7.24 -0.48
C GLU A 14 -1.66 -7.43 -1.01
N ALA A 15 -0.77 -6.46 -0.81
CA ALA A 15 0.66 -6.61 -1.13
C ALA A 15 1.30 -7.79 -0.38
N ARG A 16 0.92 -8.00 0.89
CA ARG A 16 1.37 -9.15 1.70
C ARG A 16 0.89 -10.47 1.10
N ARG A 17 -0.38 -10.55 0.69
CA ARG A 17 -0.95 -11.74 0.05
C ARG A 17 -0.22 -12.10 -1.26
N TYR A 18 0.17 -11.12 -2.07
CA TYR A 18 0.98 -11.39 -3.27
C TYR A 18 2.34 -12.00 -2.92
N ARG A 19 3.00 -11.53 -1.87
CA ARG A 19 4.28 -12.10 -1.40
C ARG A 19 4.12 -13.51 -0.83
N GLU A 20 3.00 -13.79 -0.18
CA GLU A 20 2.69 -15.15 0.29
C GLU A 20 2.44 -16.08 -0.89
N LEU A 21 1.68 -15.63 -1.89
CA LEU A 21 1.39 -16.39 -3.12
C LEU A 21 2.66 -16.77 -3.88
N LYS A 22 3.70 -15.93 -3.88
CA LYS A 22 5.01 -16.26 -4.48
C LYS A 22 5.60 -17.58 -3.96
N ARG A 23 5.28 -18.00 -2.73
CA ARG A 23 5.79 -19.25 -2.15
C ARG A 23 5.20 -20.50 -2.82
N ALA A 24 4.06 -20.36 -3.49
CA ALA A 24 3.36 -21.45 -4.17
C ALA A 24 3.63 -21.49 -5.69
N ILE A 25 4.44 -20.56 -6.22
CA ILE A 25 4.63 -20.37 -7.67
C ILE A 25 6.10 -20.55 -8.04
N ASN A 26 6.37 -21.32 -9.10
CA ASN A 26 7.73 -21.55 -9.62
C ASN A 26 8.02 -20.83 -10.95
N CYS A 27 7.03 -20.13 -11.54
CA CYS A 27 7.21 -19.40 -12.79
C CYS A 27 7.93 -18.06 -12.55
N PRO A 28 9.16 -17.84 -13.09
CA PRO A 28 9.93 -16.62 -12.83
C PRO A 28 9.21 -15.34 -13.26
N ARG A 29 8.52 -15.38 -14.40
CA ARG A 29 7.74 -14.24 -14.91
C ARG A 29 6.61 -13.87 -13.95
N THR A 30 5.91 -14.86 -13.42
CA THR A 30 4.81 -14.64 -12.47
C THR A 30 5.34 -14.12 -11.13
N LEU A 31 6.48 -14.62 -10.66
CA LEU A 31 7.13 -14.12 -9.45
C LEU A 31 7.51 -12.63 -9.58
N ALA A 32 8.10 -12.24 -10.71
CA ALA A 32 8.43 -10.84 -10.99
C ALA A 32 7.18 -9.94 -11.05
N LEU A 33 6.11 -10.43 -11.67
CA LEU A 33 4.84 -9.71 -11.73
C LEU A 33 4.24 -9.50 -10.32
N LEU A 34 4.24 -10.53 -9.48
CA LEU A 34 3.74 -10.44 -8.10
C LEU A 34 4.56 -9.44 -7.26
N ASP A 35 5.88 -9.41 -7.44
CA ASP A 35 6.74 -8.41 -6.78
C ASP A 35 6.43 -6.98 -7.25
N GLN A 36 6.23 -6.79 -8.55
CA GLN A 36 5.90 -5.49 -9.11
C GLN A 36 4.55 -5.00 -8.59
N MET A 37 3.54 -5.87 -8.55
CA MET A 37 2.22 -5.54 -8.01
C MET A 37 2.28 -5.22 -6.52
N ALA A 38 3.02 -5.99 -5.71
CA ALA A 38 3.19 -5.72 -4.29
C ALA A 38 3.86 -4.36 -4.05
N THR A 39 4.93 -4.05 -4.80
CA THR A 39 5.63 -2.77 -4.72
C THR A 39 4.73 -1.59 -5.09
N ASP A 40 3.92 -1.73 -6.16
CA ASP A 40 2.99 -0.68 -6.60
C ASP A 40 1.90 -0.40 -5.55
N LEU A 41 1.35 -1.45 -4.92
CA LEU A 41 0.37 -1.30 -3.85
C LEU A 41 0.97 -0.59 -2.62
N GLU A 42 2.20 -0.92 -2.23
CA GLU A 42 2.88 -0.26 -1.13
C GLU A 42 3.18 1.21 -1.41
N GLY A 43 3.63 1.54 -2.63
CA GLY A 43 3.85 2.92 -3.03
C GLY A 43 2.56 3.75 -2.98
N LYS A 44 1.43 3.16 -3.40
CA LYS A 44 0.12 3.81 -3.28
C LYS A 44 -0.30 4.01 -1.82
N ALA A 45 -0.08 3.01 -0.97
CA ALA A 45 -0.37 3.13 0.46
C ALA A 45 0.45 4.27 1.10
N GLU A 46 1.74 4.37 0.79
CA GLU A 46 2.63 5.43 1.27
C GLU A 46 2.15 6.82 0.85
N VAL A 47 1.74 6.99 -0.42
CA VAL A 47 1.19 8.26 -0.91
C VAL A 47 -0.10 8.64 -0.16
N ILE A 48 -0.98 7.67 0.09
CA ILE A 48 -2.23 7.89 0.83
C ILE A 48 -1.93 8.31 2.28
N GLU A 49 -1.02 7.61 2.96
CA GLU A 49 -0.57 7.92 4.32
C GLU A 49 0.06 9.32 4.40
N ALA A 50 0.94 9.66 3.46
CA ALA A 50 1.57 10.98 3.38
C ALA A 50 0.54 12.10 3.17
N ASN A 51 -0.45 11.88 2.31
CA ASN A 51 -1.52 12.84 2.08
C ASN A 51 -2.42 13.02 3.31
N ALA A 52 -2.79 11.92 3.98
CA ALA A 52 -3.54 12.00 5.23
C ALA A 52 -2.77 12.77 6.32
N ALA A 53 -1.46 12.54 6.46
CA ALA A 53 -0.61 13.23 7.42
C ALA A 53 -0.41 14.73 7.11
N ARG A 54 -0.49 15.14 5.84
CA ARG A 54 -0.46 16.55 5.43
C ARG A 54 -1.78 17.25 5.76
N GLN A 55 -2.91 16.59 5.53
CA GLN A 55 -4.25 17.13 5.84
C GLN A 55 -4.43 17.36 7.35
N GLY A 56 -4.06 16.38 8.19
CA GLY A 56 -4.15 16.54 9.65
C GLY A 56 -3.23 17.66 10.21
N ARG A 57 -2.11 17.98 9.53
CA ARG A 57 -1.25 19.11 9.91
C ARG A 57 -1.83 20.46 9.50
N ALA A 58 -2.47 20.55 8.33
CA ALA A 58 -3.14 21.76 7.89
C ALA A 58 -4.32 22.12 8.80
N GLU A 59 -5.10 21.12 9.24
CA GLU A 59 -6.23 21.31 10.17
C GLU A 59 -5.80 21.81 11.55
N ASN A 60 -4.64 21.39 12.05
CA ASN A 60 -4.11 21.83 13.35
C ASN A 60 -3.38 23.18 13.32
N SER A 61 -2.99 23.70 12.15
CA SER A 61 -2.24 24.96 12.01
C SER A 61 -3.13 26.18 11.71
N GLY A 62 -4.41 25.97 11.40
CA GLY A 62 -5.42 27.01 11.16
C GLY A 62 -6.40 27.22 12.32
N ARG A 63 -6.07 26.70 13.50
CA ARG A 63 -6.89 26.71 14.72
C ARG A 63 -6.13 27.41 15.84
#